data_AF-A0A949ART4-F1
#
_entry.id   AF-A0A949ART4-F1
#
_cell.length_a   1.000
_cell.length_b   1.000
_cell.length_c   1.000
_cell.angle_alpha   90.00
_cell.angle_beta   90.00
_cell.angle_gamma   90.00
#
_symmetry.space_group_name_H-M   'P 1'
#
loop_
_entity.id
_entity.type
_entity.pdbx_description
1 polymer ?
#
loop_
_entity_poly.entity_id
_entity_poly.type
_entity_poly.pdbx_seq_one_letter_code
_entity_poly.pdbx_strand_id
1 'polypeptide(L)'
;MKYYELDKEEQKIAKSFDEGKLKSVPNASSAIKNYVSYARSTFNKTRNINIRLSQKDLLKLKSKAVEEGLPYQTLVSSVLHKYAN
;
A
#
# COMPACT_ATOMS: atom_id res chain seq x y z
N MET A 1 -3.14 -5.52 -15.31
CA MET A 1 -2.55 -4.32 -14.70
C MET A 1 -3.63 -3.62 -13.88
N LYS A 2 -3.42 -3.37 -12.58
CA LYS A 2 -4.37 -2.58 -11.78
C LYS A 2 -4.29 -1.13 -12.28
N TYR A 3 -5.39 -0.60 -12.79
CA TYR A 3 -5.50 0.82 -13.10
C TYR A 3 -5.67 1.58 -11.79
N TYR A 4 -4.69 2.40 -11.44
CA TYR A 4 -4.82 3.36 -10.36
C TYR A 4 -5.37 4.65 -10.97
N GLU A 5 -6.51 5.13 -10.45
CA GLU A 5 -6.96 6.49 -10.76
C GLU A 5 -6.05 7.45 -10.01
N LEU A 6 -5.05 7.99 -10.72
CA LEU A 6 -4.12 8.96 -10.14
C LEU A 6 -4.89 10.23 -9.78
N ASP A 7 -4.65 10.72 -8.57
CA ASP A 7 -5.20 12.01 -8.17
C ASP A 7 -4.58 13.18 -8.97
N LYS A 8 -5.12 14.39 -8.81
CA LYS A 8 -4.66 15.56 -9.58
C LYS A 8 -3.19 15.91 -9.33
N GLU A 9 -2.68 15.64 -8.13
CA GLU A 9 -1.29 15.89 -7.76
C GLU A 9 -0.37 14.81 -8.37
N GLU A 10 -0.75 13.53 -8.27
CA GLU A 10 -0.03 12.41 -8.85
C GLU A 10 0.07 12.51 -10.38
N GLN A 11 -1.02 12.90 -11.05
CA GLN A 11 -1.00 13.15 -12.51
C GLN A 11 -0.05 14.29 -12.89
N LYS A 12 0.03 15.33 -12.07
CA LYS A 12 0.92 16.47 -12.29
C LYS A 12 2.38 16.09 -12.10
N ILE A 13 2.67 15.24 -11.11
CA ILE A 13 4.01 14.68 -10.87
C ILE A 13 4.42 13.81 -12.05
N ALA A 14 3.55 12.90 -12.51
CA ALA A 14 3.80 12.03 -13.66
C ALA A 14 4.10 12.84 -14.94
N LYS A 15 3.25 13.83 -15.26
CA LYS A 15 3.49 14.73 -16.40
C LYS A 15 4.82 15.49 -16.28
N SER A 16 5.15 15.99 -15.09
CA SER A 16 6.39 16.74 -14.87
C SER A 16 7.64 15.85 -15.00
N PHE A 17 7.52 14.56 -14.67
CA PHE A 17 8.54 13.55 -14.89
C PHE A 17 8.73 13.28 -16.39
N ASP A 18 7.65 13.01 -17.11
CA ASP A 18 7.67 12.73 -18.55
C ASP A 18 8.20 13.92 -19.37
N GLU A 19 7.88 15.14 -18.94
CA GLU A 19 8.37 16.38 -19.56
C GLU A 19 9.81 16.74 -19.18
N GLY A 20 10.48 15.93 -18.34
CA GLY A 20 11.89 16.15 -17.96
C GLY A 20 12.13 17.42 -17.13
N LYS A 21 11.09 17.99 -16.53
CA LYS A 21 11.16 19.28 -15.79
C LYS A 21 11.72 19.13 -14.38
N LEU A 22 11.87 17.90 -13.90
CA LEU A 22 12.33 17.61 -12.54
C LEU A 22 13.84 17.81 -12.43
N LYS A 23 14.26 18.67 -11.49
CA LYS A 23 15.67 18.87 -11.15
C LYS A 23 16.00 18.10 -9.87
N SER A 24 17.19 17.48 -9.85
CA SER A 24 17.66 16.77 -8.68
C SER A 24 17.90 17.73 -7.51
N VAL A 25 17.46 17.33 -6.32
CA VAL A 25 17.68 18.13 -5.11
C VAL A 25 19.16 18.14 -4.71
N PRO A 26 19.67 19.21 -4.07
CA PRO A 26 21.01 19.21 -3.48
C PRO A 26 21.16 18.03 -2.51
N ASN A 27 22.31 17.35 -2.53
CA ASN A 27 22.57 16.14 -1.72
C ASN A 27 21.55 14.99 -1.93
N ALA A 28 21.18 14.73 -3.19
CA ALA A 28 20.24 13.68 -3.57
C ALA A 28 20.48 12.31 -2.89
N SER A 29 21.73 11.87 -2.72
CA SER A 29 22.02 10.60 -2.04
C SER A 29 21.57 10.58 -0.57
N SER A 30 21.79 11.67 0.18
CA SER A 30 21.35 11.78 1.57
C SER A 30 19.83 11.94 1.66
N ALA A 31 19.22 12.70 0.74
CA ALA A 31 17.78 12.85 0.66
C ALA A 31 17.09 11.51 0.39
N ILE A 32 17.58 10.72 -0.58
CA ILE A 32 17.06 9.38 -0.89
C ILE A 32 17.15 8.47 0.34
N LYS A 33 18.28 8.44 1.05
CA LYS A 33 18.42 7.64 2.28
C LYS A 33 17.39 8.04 3.33
N ASN A 34 17.16 9.34 3.52
CA ASN A 34 16.17 9.84 4.47
C ASN A 34 14.74 9.48 4.05
N TYR A 35 14.38 9.65 2.78
CA TYR A 35 13.05 9.27 2.29
C TYR A 35 12.79 7.78 2.39
N VAL A 36 13.78 6.93 2.09
CA VAL A 36 13.68 5.49 2.30
C VAL A 36 13.48 5.17 3.78
N SER A 37 14.20 5.83 4.68
CA SER A 37 14.04 5.68 6.13
C SER A 37 12.64 6.10 6.60
N TYR A 38 12.13 7.22 6.12
CA TYR A 38 10.79 7.71 6.44
C TYR A 38 9.70 6.77 5.93
N ALA A 39 9.80 6.32 4.67
CA ALA A 39 8.87 5.35 4.11
C ALA A 39 8.84 4.07 4.95
N ARG A 40 10.01 3.49 5.25
CA ARG A 40 10.13 2.30 6.11
C ARG A 40 9.52 2.53 7.49
N SER A 41 9.76 3.70 8.10
CA SER A 41 9.23 4.04 9.42
C SER A 41 7.71 4.20 9.44
N THR A 42 7.12 4.67 8.34
CA THR A 42 5.66 4.79 8.18
C THR A 42 5.02 3.43 7.97
N PHE A 43 5.58 2.59 7.08
CA PHE A 43 5.03 1.26 6.80
C PHE A 43 5.23 0.25 7.94
N ASN A 44 6.30 0.38 8.73
CA ASN A 44 6.61 -0.55 9.82
C ASN A 44 5.77 -0.35 11.09
N LYS A 45 4.94 0.69 11.18
CA LYS A 45 4.02 0.88 12.31
C LYS A 45 2.81 -0.05 12.18
N THR A 46 3.03 -1.35 12.27
CA THR A 46 1.94 -2.34 12.38
C THR A 46 1.41 -2.36 13.81
N ARG A 47 0.08 -2.39 13.95
CA ARG A 47 -0.59 -2.63 15.24
C ARG A 47 -1.47 -3.85 15.11
N ASN A 48 -1.48 -4.69 16.14
CA ASN A 48 -2.37 -5.84 16.21
C ASN A 48 -3.79 -5.37 16.53
N ILE A 49 -4.78 -5.92 15.82
CA ILE A 49 -6.20 -5.70 16.08
C ILE A 49 -6.85 -7.06 16.41
N ASN A 50 -7.72 -7.07 17.43
CA ASN A 50 -8.53 -8.24 17.77
C ASN A 50 -9.95 -8.01 17.27
N ILE A 51 -10.42 -8.84 16.34
CA ILE A 51 -11.77 -8.76 15.76
C ILE A 51 -12.51 -10.06 16.05
N ARG A 52 -13.76 -9.96 16.52
CA ARG A 52 -14.66 -11.11 16.65
C ARG A 52 -15.39 -11.33 15.33
N LEU A 53 -15.31 -12.55 14.80
CA LEU A 53 -16.00 -12.97 13.58
C LEU A 53 -16.87 -14.18 13.86
N SER A 54 -17.96 -14.34 13.11
CA SER A 54 -18.74 -15.58 13.15
C SER A 54 -17.91 -16.73 12.57
N GLN A 55 -18.15 -17.96 13.03
CA GLN A 55 -17.45 -19.14 12.52
C GLN A 55 -17.71 -19.34 11.02
N LYS A 56 -18.93 -19.01 10.57
CA LYS A 56 -19.33 -19.09 9.15
C LYS A 56 -18.53 -18.13 8.28
N ASP A 57 -18.30 -16.90 8.75
CA ASP A 57 -17.55 -15.89 7.99
C ASP A 57 -16.05 -16.21 7.96
N LEU A 58 -15.50 -16.71 9.08
CA LEU A 58 -14.11 -17.16 9.12
C LEU A 58 -13.85 -18.29 8.10
N LEU A 59 -14.77 -19.26 7.99
CA LEU A 59 -14.66 -20.34 7.00
C LEU A 59 -14.72 -19.81 5.57
N LYS A 60 -15.65 -18.89 5.27
CA LYS A 60 -15.74 -18.26 3.95
C LYS A 60 -14.49 -17.47 3.58
N LEU A 61 -13.92 -16.72 4.52
CA LEU A 61 -12.68 -15.97 4.30
C LEU A 61 -11.51 -16.91 3.99
N LYS A 62 -11.40 -18.04 4.71
CA LYS A 62 -10.39 -19.06 4.41
C LYS A 62 -10.58 -19.68 3.04
N SER A 63 -11.82 -20.01 2.65
CA SER A 63 -12.12 -20.54 1.30
C SER A 63 -11.68 -19.59 0.20
N LYS A 64 -12.08 -18.30 0.31
CA LYS A 64 -11.70 -17.27 -0.66
C LYS A 64 -10.18 -17.06 -0.72
N ALA A 65 -9.51 -17.12 0.43
CA ALA A 65 -8.05 -16.97 0.47
C ALA A 65 -7.35 -18.13 -0.25
N VAL A 66 -7.84 -19.36 -0.10
CA VAL A 66 -7.35 -20.53 -0.84
C VAL A 66 -7.60 -20.39 -2.34
N GLU A 67 -8.78 -19.93 -2.75
CA GLU A 67 -9.10 -19.65 -4.16
C GLU A 67 -8.16 -18.61 -4.78
N GLU A 68 -7.77 -17.58 -4.03
CA GLU A 68 -6.80 -16.56 -4.46
C GLU A 68 -5.33 -16.99 -4.29
N GLY A 69 -5.06 -18.17 -3.69
CA GLY A 69 -3.70 -18.65 -3.42
C GLY A 69 -2.95 -17.84 -2.36
N LEU A 70 -3.67 -17.19 -1.43
CA LEU A 70 -3.12 -16.29 -0.41
C LEU A 70 -3.44 -16.81 1.01
N PRO A 71 -2.61 -16.50 2.02
CA PRO A 71 -2.99 -16.70 3.42
C PRO A 71 -4.23 -15.87 3.78
N TYR A 72 -5.14 -16.42 4.57
CA TYR A 72 -6.38 -15.72 4.94
C TYR A 72 -6.15 -14.42 5.69
N GLN A 73 -5.08 -14.34 6.50
CA GLN A 73 -4.69 -13.10 7.18
C GLN A 73 -4.29 -12.01 6.18
N THR A 74 -3.56 -12.38 5.12
CA THR A 74 -3.17 -11.47 4.04
C THR A 74 -4.37 -10.96 3.28
N LEU A 75 -5.34 -11.84 2.97
CA LEU A 75 -6.59 -11.44 2.34
C LEU A 75 -7.36 -10.45 3.22
N VAL A 76 -7.52 -10.75 4.51
CA VAL A 76 -8.20 -9.87 5.47
C VAL A 76 -7.49 -8.52 5.57
N SER A 77 -6.16 -8.50 5.68
CA SER A 77 -5.37 -7.26 5.70
C SER A 77 -5.54 -6.45 4.41
N SER A 78 -5.58 -7.10 3.26
CA SER A 78 -5.78 -6.46 1.94
C SER A 78 -7.15 -5.80 1.84
N VAL A 79 -8.20 -6.50 2.29
CA VAL A 79 -9.57 -5.97 2.31
C VAL A 79 -9.68 -4.77 3.26
N LEU A 80 -9.11 -4.86 4.46
CA LEU A 80 -9.10 -3.75 5.42
C LEU A 80 -8.35 -2.54 4.87
N HIS A 81 -7.20 -2.76 4.23
CA HIS A 81 -6.42 -1.71 3.60
C HIS A 81 -7.19 -1.01 2.48
N LYS A 82 -7.84 -1.77 1.60
CA LYS A 82 -8.70 -1.27 0.50
C LYS A 82 -9.96 -0.56 0.99
N TYR A 83 -10.46 -0.90 2.18
CA TYR A 83 -11.62 -0.22 2.73
C TYR A 83 -11.25 1.09 3.42
N ALA A 84 -10.03 1.17 3.98
CA ALA A 84 -9.53 2.36 4.66
C ALA A 84 -8.96 3.43 3.71
N ASN A 85 -8.49 3.04 2.51
CA ASN A 85 -7.91 3.91 1.48
C ASN A 85 -8.52 3.58 0.12
#